data_AF-A0A2S5TAK4-F1
#
_entry.id   AF-A0A2S5TAK4-F1
#
_cell.length_a   1.000
_cell.length_b   1.000
_cell.length_c   1.000
_cell.angle_alpha   90.00
_cell.angle_beta   90.00
_cell.angle_gamma   90.00
#
_symmetry.space_group_name_H-M   'P 1'
#
loop_
_entity.id
_entity.type
_entity.pdbx_description
1 polymer ?
#
loop_
_entity_poly.entity_id
_entity_poly.type
_entity_poly.pdbx_seq_one_letter_code
_entity_poly.pdbx_strand_id
1 'polypeptide(L)'
;MERLQHCVFLIAFSLVNAHELDAMTQSEWRLLYILRSLPDPVAEQYFVLLHVPLMAVLLHLCFSHDRIVSLRTRALVCAFGPIHALLHGSLSGHPQYSFDSPLSLGLIAGYAVAGMSYLLLRALVRERSGNQAARTGVQP
;
A
#
# COMPACT_ATOMS: atom_id res chain seq x y z
N MET A 1 17.06 13.63 -0.07
CA MET A 1 16.51 12.27 0.18
C MET A 1 15.10 12.32 0.74
N GLU A 2 14.79 13.17 1.73
CA GLU A 2 13.43 13.25 2.31
C GLU A 2 12.34 13.62 1.27
N ARG A 3 12.59 14.62 0.40
CA ARG A 3 11.66 14.95 -0.71
C ARG A 3 11.41 13.77 -1.64
N LEU A 4 12.47 13.06 -2.03
CA LEU A 4 12.36 11.86 -2.88
C LEU A 4 11.54 10.76 -2.20
N GLN A 5 11.83 10.48 -0.92
CA GLN A 5 11.07 9.50 -0.14
C GLN A 5 9.57 9.87 -0.09
N HIS A 6 9.25 11.16 0.07
CA HIS A 6 7.86 11.62 0.03
C HIS A 6 7.23 11.41 -1.35
N CYS A 7 7.91 11.75 -2.44
CA CYS A 7 7.40 11.50 -3.80
C CYS A 7 7.16 10.01 -4.06
N VAL A 8 8.09 9.14 -3.65
CA VAL A 8 7.95 7.69 -3.79
C VAL A 8 6.76 7.17 -2.97
N PHE A 9 6.55 7.70 -1.76
CA PHE A 9 5.35 7.39 -0.98
C PHE A 9 4.06 7.79 -1.71
N LEU A 10 4.01 9.02 -2.25
CA LEU A 10 2.83 9.48 -2.99
C LEU A 10 2.55 8.61 -4.21
N ILE A 11 3.59 8.21 -4.94
CA ILE A 11 3.46 7.27 -6.06
C ILE A 11 2.91 5.92 -5.59
N ALA A 12 3.48 5.35 -4.52
CA ALA A 12 2.99 4.08 -3.96
C ALA A 12 1.51 4.19 -3.51
N PHE A 13 1.16 5.28 -2.83
CA PHE A 13 -0.20 5.55 -2.37
C PHE A 13 -1.17 5.71 -3.56
N SER A 14 -0.78 6.43 -4.60
CA SER A 14 -1.59 6.55 -5.82
C SER A 14 -1.76 5.21 -6.54
N LEU A 15 -0.71 4.39 -6.61
CA LEU A 15 -0.75 3.08 -7.25
C LEU A 15 -1.70 2.11 -6.55
N VAL A 16 -1.69 2.06 -5.21
CA VAL A 16 -2.66 1.21 -4.48
C VAL A 16 -4.09 1.71 -4.68
N ASN A 17 -4.33 3.03 -4.67
CA ASN A 17 -5.67 3.56 -4.92
C ASN A 17 -6.14 3.28 -6.36
N ALA A 18 -5.24 3.38 -7.35
CA ALA A 18 -5.55 2.99 -8.72
C ALA A 18 -5.78 1.48 -8.86
N HIS A 19 -5.05 0.65 -8.10
CA HIS A 19 -5.33 -0.78 -7.97
C HIS A 19 -6.72 -1.03 -7.38
N GLU A 20 -7.18 -0.28 -6.38
CA GLU A 20 -8.55 -0.45 -5.84
C GLU A 20 -9.64 -0.12 -6.89
N LEU A 21 -9.39 0.82 -7.80
CA LEU A 21 -10.29 1.08 -8.93
C LEU A 21 -10.31 -0.08 -9.93
N ASP A 22 -9.16 -0.67 -10.22
CA ASP A 22 -9.07 -1.88 -11.03
C ASP A 22 -9.67 -3.09 -10.30
N ALA A 23 -9.49 -3.21 -9.00
CA ALA A 23 -10.07 -4.26 -8.18
C ALA A 23 -11.61 -4.28 -8.24
N MET A 24 -12.22 -3.10 -8.33
CA MET A 24 -13.65 -2.97 -8.57
C MET A 24 -14.04 -3.55 -9.93
N THR A 25 -13.32 -3.23 -11.01
CA THR A 25 -13.61 -3.77 -12.36
C THR A 25 -13.35 -5.27 -12.44
N GLN A 26 -12.41 -5.78 -11.64
CA GLN A 26 -12.02 -7.19 -11.55
C GLN A 26 -12.78 -7.98 -10.48
N SER A 27 -13.77 -7.37 -9.82
CA SER A 27 -14.59 -8.04 -8.80
C SER A 27 -13.79 -8.68 -7.66
N GLU A 28 -12.74 -8.00 -7.15
CA GLU A 28 -11.82 -8.55 -6.13
C GLU A 28 -12.53 -9.02 -4.85
N TRP A 29 -13.70 -8.48 -4.54
CA TRP A 29 -14.54 -8.93 -3.43
C TRP A 29 -14.85 -10.44 -3.47
N ARG A 30 -14.85 -11.06 -4.66
CA ARG A 30 -15.02 -12.51 -4.83
C ARG A 30 -13.83 -13.32 -4.31
N LEU A 31 -12.66 -12.71 -4.18
CA LEU A 31 -11.45 -13.33 -3.62
C LEU A 31 -11.35 -13.14 -2.10
N LEU A 32 -11.99 -12.12 -1.54
CA LEU A 32 -11.91 -11.77 -0.12
C LEU A 32 -12.74 -12.72 0.75
N TYR A 33 -12.12 -13.36 1.76
CA TYR A 33 -12.74 -14.44 2.55
C TYR A 33 -14.12 -14.10 3.12
N ILE A 34 -14.30 -12.86 3.59
CA ILE A 34 -15.57 -12.39 4.17
C ILE A 34 -16.56 -12.04 3.07
N LEU A 35 -16.17 -11.20 2.11
CA LEU A 35 -17.10 -10.68 1.09
C LEU A 35 -17.55 -11.75 0.08
N ARG A 36 -16.69 -12.72 -0.24
CA ARG A 36 -17.02 -13.82 -1.17
C ARG A 36 -18.19 -14.71 -0.72
N SER A 37 -18.57 -14.63 0.56
CA SER A 37 -19.70 -15.38 1.12
C SER A 37 -21.04 -14.66 0.98
N LEU A 38 -21.03 -13.39 0.59
CA LEU A 38 -22.23 -12.58 0.39
C LEU A 38 -22.76 -12.71 -1.05
N PRO A 39 -24.06 -12.45 -1.29
CA PRO A 39 -24.57 -12.29 -2.66
C PRO A 39 -23.79 -11.22 -3.41
N ASP A 40 -23.49 -11.45 -4.68
CA ASP A 40 -22.55 -10.63 -5.46
C ASP A 40 -22.89 -9.12 -5.47
N PRO A 41 -24.16 -8.68 -5.68
CA PRO A 41 -24.51 -7.26 -5.63
C PRO A 41 -24.33 -6.63 -4.24
N VAL A 42 -24.44 -7.45 -3.18
CA VAL A 42 -24.22 -7.00 -1.80
C VAL A 42 -22.72 -6.89 -1.54
N ALA A 43 -21.94 -7.90 -1.93
CA ALA A 43 -20.49 -7.91 -1.78
C ALA A 43 -19.83 -6.71 -2.47
N GLU A 44 -20.27 -6.37 -3.68
CA GLU A 44 -19.85 -5.19 -4.44
C GLU A 44 -20.09 -3.88 -3.67
N GLN A 45 -21.31 -3.67 -3.15
CA GLN A 45 -21.64 -2.48 -2.38
C GLN A 45 -20.80 -2.36 -1.11
N TYR A 46 -20.65 -3.45 -0.36
CA TYR A 46 -19.82 -3.48 0.84
C TYR A 46 -18.34 -3.25 0.51
N PHE A 47 -17.84 -3.76 -0.61
CA PHE A 47 -16.48 -3.47 -1.08
C PHE A 47 -16.29 -1.95 -1.17
N VAL A 48 -17.13 -1.22 -1.90
CA VAL A 48 -17.02 0.24 -2.02
C VAL A 48 -17.22 0.95 -0.68
N LEU A 49 -18.26 0.60 0.08
CA LEU A 49 -18.61 1.28 1.33
C LEU A 49 -17.56 1.12 2.41
N LEU A 50 -16.86 -0.02 2.48
CA LEU A 50 -15.77 -0.25 3.44
C LEU A 50 -14.50 0.50 3.06
N HIS A 51 -14.27 0.78 1.76
CA HIS A 51 -13.12 1.57 1.32
C HIS A 51 -13.21 3.04 1.74
N VAL A 52 -14.42 3.62 1.85
CA VAL A 52 -14.58 5.03 2.27
C VAL A 52 -13.99 5.31 3.67
N PRO A 53 -14.40 4.63 4.75
CA PRO A 53 -13.80 4.84 6.07
C PRO A 53 -12.33 4.40 6.11
N LEU A 54 -11.95 3.33 5.39
CA LEU A 54 -10.55 2.90 5.28
C LEU A 54 -9.67 4.02 4.71
N MET A 55 -10.07 4.64 3.60
CA MET A 55 -9.31 5.72 2.98
C MET A 55 -9.30 6.98 3.84
N ALA A 56 -10.40 7.32 4.50
CA ALA A 56 -10.41 8.43 5.46
C ALA A 56 -9.38 8.23 6.59
N VAL A 57 -9.34 7.02 7.18
CA VAL A 57 -8.37 6.67 8.23
C VAL A 57 -6.94 6.67 7.68
N LEU A 58 -6.69 6.06 6.52
CA LEU A 58 -5.35 6.02 5.93
C LEU A 58 -4.83 7.42 5.59
N LEU A 59 -5.66 8.28 5.01
CA LEU A 59 -5.31 9.68 4.75
C LEU A 59 -5.01 10.42 6.06
N HIS A 60 -5.91 10.32 7.05
CA HIS A 60 -5.71 10.98 8.34
C HIS A 60 -4.38 10.56 8.99
N LEU A 61 -4.09 9.25 9.04
CA LEU A 61 -2.89 8.73 9.68
C LEU A 61 -1.61 9.00 8.88
N CYS A 62 -1.63 8.81 7.55
CA CYS A 62 -0.47 9.07 6.69
C CYS A 62 -0.08 10.54 6.65
N PHE A 63 -1.02 11.47 6.86
CA PHE A 63 -0.79 12.91 6.84
C PHE A 63 -0.99 13.58 8.21
N SER A 64 -0.97 12.79 9.29
CA SER A 64 -1.07 13.30 10.67
C SER A 64 0.06 14.27 11.00
N HIS A 65 -0.24 15.26 11.85
CA HIS A 65 0.76 16.16 12.44
C HIS A 65 1.74 15.43 13.36
N ASP A 66 1.35 14.28 13.93
CA ASP A 66 2.27 13.41 14.65
C ASP A 66 3.20 12.71 13.65
N ARG A 67 4.47 13.15 13.67
CA ARG A 67 5.51 12.64 12.77
C ARG A 67 5.76 11.14 12.93
N ILE A 68 5.67 10.59 14.14
CA ILE A 68 5.91 9.17 14.39
C ILE A 68 4.77 8.35 13.79
N VAL A 69 3.52 8.76 14.05
CA VAL A 69 2.33 8.11 13.51
C VAL A 69 2.34 8.15 11.98
N SER A 70 2.58 9.33 11.39
CA SER A 70 2.67 9.48 9.93
C SER A 70 3.73 8.57 9.32
N LEU A 71 4.97 8.60 9.83
CA LEU A 71 6.06 7.79 9.27
C LEU A 71 5.84 6.28 9.43
N ARG A 72 5.27 5.83 10.55
CA ARG A 72 4.95 4.42 10.76
C ARG A 72 3.83 3.96 9.83
N THR A 73 2.76 4.74 9.73
CA THR A 73 1.62 4.42 8.86
C THR A 73 2.05 4.35 7.39
N ARG A 74 2.82 5.33 6.91
CA ARG A 74 3.38 5.32 5.55
C ARG A 74 4.24 4.09 5.29
N ALA A 75 5.07 3.69 6.26
CA ALA A 75 5.88 2.48 6.14
C ALA A 75 5.02 1.21 6.10
N LEU A 76 3.95 1.13 6.91
CA LEU A 76 3.02 -0.01 6.89
C LEU A 76 2.28 -0.11 5.55
N VAL A 77 1.77 1.00 5.03
CA VAL A 77 1.15 1.05 3.69
C VAL A 77 2.17 0.57 2.64
N CYS A 78 3.37 1.14 2.60
CA CYS A 78 4.38 0.71 1.63
C CYS A 78 4.83 -0.76 1.80
N ALA A 79 4.86 -1.29 3.02
CA ALA A 79 5.18 -2.69 3.28
C ALA A 79 4.05 -3.63 2.81
N PHE A 80 2.80 -3.16 2.81
CA PHE A 80 1.69 -3.92 2.27
C PHE A 80 1.83 -4.18 0.76
N GLY A 81 2.44 -3.28 -0.02
CA GLY A 81 2.60 -3.46 -1.47
C GLY A 81 3.23 -4.81 -1.90
N PRO A 82 4.45 -5.15 -1.44
CA PRO A 82 5.05 -6.45 -1.72
C PRO A 82 4.23 -7.65 -1.23
N ILE A 83 3.63 -7.54 -0.03
CA ILE A 83 2.77 -8.59 0.54
C ILE A 83 1.53 -8.79 -0.35
N HIS A 84 0.92 -7.71 -0.79
CA HIS A 84 -0.26 -7.68 -1.64
C HIS A 84 0.03 -8.31 -3.01
N ALA A 85 1.16 -7.98 -3.63
CA ALA A 85 1.58 -8.62 -4.87
C ALA A 85 1.81 -10.14 -4.71
N LEU A 86 2.34 -10.59 -3.56
CA LEU A 86 2.48 -12.02 -3.26
C LEU A 86 1.12 -12.70 -3.05
N LEU A 87 0.16 -12.02 -2.41
CA LEU A 87 -1.22 -12.52 -2.27
C LEU A 87 -1.86 -12.72 -3.65
N HIS A 88 -1.77 -11.72 -4.53
CA HIS A 88 -2.22 -11.83 -5.92
C HIS A 88 -1.53 -12.97 -6.65
N GLY A 89 -0.21 -13.10 -6.52
CA GLY A 89 0.54 -14.23 -7.08
C GLY A 89 0.03 -15.59 -6.57
N SER A 90 -0.26 -15.71 -5.28
CA SER A 90 -0.80 -16.95 -4.68
C SER A 90 -2.22 -17.29 -5.09
N LEU A 91 -3.02 -16.27 -5.44
CA LEU A 91 -4.42 -16.40 -5.87
C LEU A 91 -4.58 -16.45 -7.39
N SER A 92 -3.50 -16.26 -8.15
CA SER A 92 -3.54 -16.20 -9.62
C SER A 92 -4.11 -17.45 -10.31
N GLY A 93 -4.04 -18.61 -9.65
CA GLY A 93 -4.67 -19.85 -10.13
C GLY A 93 -6.14 -20.03 -9.71
N HIS A 94 -6.72 -19.11 -8.96
CA HIS A 94 -8.10 -19.20 -8.47
C HIS A 94 -9.09 -18.92 -9.61
N PRO A 95 -10.21 -19.69 -9.75
CA PRO A 95 -11.15 -19.53 -10.86
C PRO A 95 -11.81 -18.14 -10.99
N GLN A 96 -11.84 -17.39 -9.89
CA GLN A 96 -12.42 -16.05 -9.83
C GLN A 96 -11.37 -14.93 -9.92
N TYR A 97 -10.11 -15.27 -10.16
CA TYR A 97 -9.03 -14.31 -10.36
C TYR A 97 -9.05 -13.79 -11.79
N SER A 98 -9.09 -12.46 -11.97
CA SER A 98 -9.15 -11.83 -13.31
C SER A 98 -8.12 -10.71 -13.52
N PHE A 99 -7.09 -10.60 -12.68
CA PHE A 99 -6.03 -9.60 -12.84
C PHE A 99 -4.94 -10.10 -13.80
N ASP A 100 -5.28 -10.28 -15.07
CA ASP A 100 -4.39 -10.76 -16.14
C ASP A 100 -3.93 -9.66 -17.10
N SER A 101 -4.58 -8.49 -17.07
CA SER A 101 -4.26 -7.38 -17.95
C SER A 101 -2.90 -6.73 -17.62
N PRO A 102 -2.19 -6.15 -18.61
CA PRO A 102 -0.96 -5.40 -18.33
C PRO A 102 -1.15 -4.22 -17.37
N LEU A 103 -2.35 -3.61 -17.39
CA LEU A 103 -2.69 -2.54 -16.45
C LEU A 103 -2.76 -3.07 -15.02
N SER A 104 -3.55 -4.12 -14.80
CA SER A 104 -3.71 -4.79 -13.50
C SER A 104 -2.37 -5.24 -12.92
N LEU A 105 -1.60 -5.99 -13.71
CA LEU A 105 -0.26 -6.45 -13.31
C LEU A 105 0.69 -5.27 -13.06
N GLY A 106 0.61 -4.21 -13.87
CA GLY A 106 1.39 -2.99 -13.70
C GLY A 106 1.06 -2.23 -12.42
N LEU A 107 -0.22 -2.14 -12.04
CA LEU A 107 -0.65 -1.51 -10.80
C LEU A 107 -0.20 -2.30 -9.58
N ILE A 108 -0.39 -3.63 -9.59
CA ILE A 108 0.02 -4.54 -8.51
C ILE A 108 1.55 -4.50 -8.33
N ALA A 109 2.30 -4.78 -9.41
CA ALA A 109 3.76 -4.82 -9.36
C ALA A 109 4.35 -3.42 -9.10
N GLY A 110 3.77 -2.38 -9.70
CA GLY A 110 4.17 -1.00 -9.51
C GLY A 110 4.05 -0.58 -8.04
N TYR A 111 2.92 -0.91 -7.39
CA TYR A 111 2.74 -0.64 -5.97
C TYR A 111 3.79 -1.37 -5.12
N ALA A 112 4.05 -2.64 -5.39
CA ALA A 112 5.07 -3.41 -4.70
C ALA A 112 6.48 -2.78 -4.84
N VAL A 113 6.88 -2.40 -6.04
CA VAL A 113 8.18 -1.77 -6.31
C VAL A 113 8.30 -0.40 -5.65
N ALA A 114 7.26 0.44 -5.76
CA ALA A 114 7.25 1.77 -5.14
C ALA A 114 7.28 1.66 -3.61
N GLY A 115 6.51 0.73 -3.04
CA GLY A 115 6.51 0.42 -1.61
C GLY A 115 7.87 -0.04 -1.09
N MET A 116 8.51 -1.00 -1.79
CA MET A 116 9.85 -1.47 -1.43
C MET A 116 10.90 -0.35 -1.54
N SER A 117 10.81 0.47 -2.59
CA SER A 117 11.69 1.62 -2.78
C SER A 117 11.57 2.64 -1.65
N TYR A 118 10.34 2.91 -1.18
CA TYR A 118 10.10 3.77 -0.02
C TYR A 118 10.79 3.23 1.24
N LEU A 119 10.63 1.94 1.52
CA LEU A 119 11.21 1.29 2.71
C LEU A 119 12.74 1.32 2.69
N LEU A 120 13.34 1.04 1.52
CA LEU A 120 14.78 1.12 1.34
C LEU A 120 15.30 2.54 1.56
N LEU A 121 14.68 3.54 0.91
CA LEU A 121 15.05 4.95 1.09
C LEU A 121 14.94 5.37 2.56
N ARG A 122 13.89 4.92 3.27
CA ARG A 122 13.69 5.19 4.69
C ARG A 122 14.79 4.58 5.55
N ALA A 123 15.18 3.33 5.28
CA ALA A 123 16.27 2.66 5.99
C ALA A 123 17.60 3.42 5.81
N LEU A 124 17.91 3.80 4.56
CA LEU A 124 19.12 4.56 4.22
C LEU A 124 19.16 5.95 4.90
N VAL A 125 18.02 6.66 4.98
CA VAL A 125 17.94 7.93 5.71
C VAL A 125 18.18 7.72 7.20
N ARG A 126 17.54 6.70 7.80
CA ARG A 126 17.69 6.39 9.23
C ARG A 126 19.13 6.05 9.61
N GLU A 127 19.80 5.24 8.81
CA GLU A 127 21.21 4.88 9.02
C GLU A 127 22.13 6.10 8.96
N ARG A 128 21.92 7.00 7.99
CA ARG A 128 22.70 8.24 7.89
C ARG A 128 22.52 9.13 9.12
N SER A 129 21.28 9.30 9.60
CA SER A 129 21.01 10.08 10.81
C SER A 129 21.66 9.46 12.04
N GLY A 130 21.62 8.13 12.18
CA GLY A 130 22.29 7.41 13.27
C GLY A 130 23.82 7.57 13.24
N ASN A 131 24.42 7.39 12.06
CA ASN A 131 25.87 7.56 11.87
C ASN A 131 26.33 9.01 12.13
N GLN A 132 25.51 9.99 11.80
CA GLN A 132 25.84 11.40 12.05
C GLN A 132 25.79 11.73 13.55
N ALA A 133 24.78 11.27 14.28
CA ALA A 133 24.69 11.45 15.73
C ALA A 133 25.86 10.79 16.47
N ALA A 134 26.26 9.58 16.05
CA ALA A 134 27.42 8.89 16.60
C ALA A 134 28.75 9.64 16.37
N ARG A 135 28.89 10.34 15.23
CA ARG A 135 30.09 11.13 14.90
C ARG A 135 30.18 12.46 15.62
N THR A 136 29.05 13.10 15.94
CA THR A 136 29.04 14.42 16.60
C THR A 136 29.08 14.33 18.12
N GLY A 137 29.09 13.14 18.71
CA GLY A 137 29.13 12.94 20.16
C GLY A 137 27.88 13.44 20.90
N VAL A 138 26.85 13.85 20.16
CA VAL A 138 25.57 14.26 20.74
C VAL A 138 24.78 12.98 21.03
N GLN A 139 24.84 12.52 22.28
CA GLN A 139 23.87 11.53 22.75
C GLN A 139 22.47 12.14 22.76
N PRO A 140 21.42 11.37 22.40
CA PRO A 140 20.04 11.84 22.45
C PRO A 140 19.57 12.17 23.86
#